data_AF-A0A2U9ISC3-F1
#
_entry.id   AF-A0A2U9ISC3-F1
#
_cell.length_a   1.000
_cell.length_b   1.000
_cell.length_c   1.000
_cell.angle_alpha   90.00
_cell.angle_beta   90.00
_cell.angle_gamma   90.00
#
_symmetry.space_group_name_H-M   'P 1'
#
loop_
_entity.id
_entity.type
_entity.pdbx_description
1 polymer ?
#
loop_
_entity_poly.entity_id
_entity_poly.type
_entity_poly.pdbx_seq_one_letter_code
_entity_poly.pdbx_strand_id
1 'polypeptide(L)'
;MISQKTDILRFFILLLIIALLLISLIFPLAIFGAILLSGFSFYLSKTFIPITILIVLLLALHGSFYYIGILLIVGLLVFNFLKYIQRSPF
;
A
#
# COMPACT_ATOMS: atom_id res chain seq x y z
N MET A 1 1.18 -22.63 -12.27
CA MET A 1 -0.17 -22.02 -12.12
C MET A 1 -0.44 -21.38 -10.75
N ILE A 2 0.11 -21.88 -9.63
CA ILE A 2 -0.09 -21.26 -8.30
C ILE A 2 0.54 -19.86 -8.19
N SER A 3 1.72 -19.64 -8.77
CA SER A 3 2.40 -18.32 -8.75
C SER A 3 1.54 -17.21 -9.38
N GLN A 4 0.94 -17.47 -10.54
CA GLN A 4 0.12 -16.48 -11.26
C GLN A 4 -1.12 -16.06 -10.46
N LYS A 5 -1.76 -17.00 -9.74
CA LYS A 5 -2.90 -16.69 -8.86
C LYS A 5 -2.48 -15.81 -7.68
N THR A 6 -1.32 -16.07 -7.08
CA THR A 6 -0.78 -15.22 -6.00
C THR A 6 -0.41 -13.83 -6.49
N ASP A 7 0.06 -13.69 -7.73
CA ASP A 7 0.43 -12.40 -8.31
C ASP A 7 -0.79 -11.52 -8.62
N ILE A 8 -1.89 -12.11 -9.11
CA ILE A 8 -3.17 -11.41 -9.30
C ILE A 8 -3.75 -10.94 -7.95
N LEU A 9 -3.71 -11.81 -6.93
CA LEU A 9 -4.24 -11.47 -5.60
C LEU A 9 -3.44 -10.32 -4.97
N ARG A 10 -2.10 -10.36 -5.09
CA ARG A 10 -1.22 -9.24 -4.67
C ARG A 10 -1.57 -7.94 -5.37
N PHE A 11 -1.88 -7.98 -6.67
CA PHE A 11 -2.30 -6.81 -7.42
C PHE A 11 -3.59 -6.18 -6.87
N PHE A 12 -4.62 -6.99 -6.62
CA PHE A 12 -5.87 -6.51 -6.04
C PHE A 12 -5.70 -5.93 -4.64
N ILE A 13 -4.87 -6.55 -3.78
CA ILE A 13 -4.60 -6.01 -2.45
C ILE A 13 -3.89 -4.65 -2.55
N LEU A 14 -2.92 -4.51 -3.44
CA LEU A 14 -2.18 -3.25 -3.61
C LEU A 14 -3.12 -2.13 -4.09
N LEU A 15 -4.02 -2.43 -5.03
CA LEU A 15 -5.08 -1.52 -5.45
C LEU A 15 -5.99 -1.10 -4.28
N LEU A 16 -6.38 -2.05 -3.43
CA LEU A 16 -7.23 -1.80 -2.27
C LEU A 16 -6.54 -0.94 -1.21
N ILE A 17 -5.23 -1.15 -0.97
CA ILE A 17 -4.42 -0.31 -0.07
C ILE A 17 -4.38 1.13 -0.58
N ILE A 18 -4.17 1.34 -1.88
CA ILE A 18 -4.18 2.67 -2.49
C ILE A 18 -5.56 3.33 -2.31
N ALA A 19 -6.64 2.60 -2.58
CA ALA A 19 -8.00 3.11 -2.38
C ALA A 19 -8.25 3.53 -0.93
N LEU A 20 -7.85 2.71 0.05
CA LEU A 20 -7.99 3.03 1.47
C LEU A 20 -7.15 4.25 1.89
N LEU A 21 -5.95 4.40 1.34
CA LEU A 21 -5.11 5.59 1.57
C LEU A 21 -5.77 6.86 1.00
N LEU A 22 -6.36 6.80 -0.19
CA LEU A 22 -7.10 7.94 -0.75
C LEU A 22 -8.35 8.26 0.07
N ILE A 23 -9.11 7.25 0.51
CA ILE A 23 -10.27 7.44 1.38
C ILE A 23 -9.84 8.05 2.73
N SER A 24 -8.64 7.72 3.22
CA SER A 24 -8.11 8.26 4.48
C SER A 24 -7.90 9.78 4.48
N LEU A 25 -7.86 10.41 3.30
CA LEU A 25 -7.83 11.88 3.17
C LEU A 25 -9.12 12.54 3.68
N ILE A 26 -10.25 11.84 3.57
CA ILE A 26 -11.59 12.33 3.97
C ILE A 26 -12.01 11.68 5.29
N PHE A 27 -11.69 10.40 5.49
CA PHE A 27 -12.01 9.63 6.68
C PHE A 27 -10.74 9.01 7.29
N PRO A 28 -10.05 9.70 8.21
CA PRO A 28 -8.72 9.31 8.71
C PRO A 28 -8.65 7.90 9.29
N LEU A 29 -9.77 7.39 9.81
CA LEU A 29 -9.91 6.03 10.33
C LEU A 29 -9.69 4.94 9.26
N ALA A 30 -9.84 5.26 7.97
CA ALA A 30 -9.56 4.32 6.87
C ALA A 30 -8.08 3.89 6.82
N ILE A 31 -7.17 4.65 7.45
CA ILE A 31 -5.75 4.29 7.51
C ILE A 31 -5.52 2.99 8.27
N PHE A 32 -6.35 2.67 9.29
CA PHE A 32 -6.25 1.42 10.01
C PHE A 32 -6.54 0.22 9.10
N GLY A 33 -7.48 0.38 8.16
CA GLY A 33 -7.74 -0.61 7.12
C GLY A 33 -6.51 -0.82 6.23
N ALA A 34 -5.86 0.26 5.80
CA ALA A 34 -4.64 0.19 5.01
C ALA A 34 -3.48 -0.51 5.76
N ILE A 35 -3.35 -0.26 7.07
CA ILE A 35 -2.35 -0.93 7.93
C ILE A 35 -2.64 -2.41 8.05
N LEU A 36 -3.88 -2.79 8.35
CA LEU A 36 -4.27 -4.19 8.51
C LEU A 36 -4.03 -4.98 7.23
N LEU A 37 -4.44 -4.43 6.08
CA LEU A 37 -4.22 -5.05 4.77
C LEU A 37 -2.74 -5.13 4.40
N SER A 38 -1.97 -4.09 4.66
CA SER A 38 -0.53 -4.06 4.44
C SER A 38 0.21 -5.06 5.32
N GLY A 39 -0.17 -5.15 6.60
CA GLY A 39 0.37 -6.10 7.57
C GLY A 39 0.03 -7.55 7.24
N PHE A 40 -1.21 -7.83 6.80
CA PHE A 40 -1.59 -9.17 6.35
C PHE A 40 -0.86 -9.57 5.06
N SER A 41 -0.60 -8.61 4.18
CA SER A 41 0.14 -8.82 2.92
C SER A 41 1.64 -9.06 3.12
N PHE A 42 2.16 -8.84 4.32
CA PHE A 42 3.53 -9.19 4.71
C PHE A 42 3.81 -10.69 4.53
N TYR A 43 2.81 -11.54 4.82
CA TYR A 43 2.89 -12.99 4.61
C TYR A 43 2.95 -13.36 3.13
N LEU A 44 2.49 -12.47 2.24
CA LEU A 44 2.47 -12.70 0.81
C LEU A 44 3.74 -12.20 0.12
N SER A 45 4.40 -11.14 0.60
CA SER A 45 5.65 -10.64 0.01
C SER A 45 6.44 -9.71 0.94
N LYS A 46 7.77 -9.87 0.93
CA LYS A 46 8.73 -9.00 1.64
C LYS A 46 8.70 -7.54 1.16
N THR A 47 8.08 -7.24 0.02
CA THR A 47 7.92 -5.87 -0.50
C THR A 47 6.92 -5.05 0.33
N PHE A 48 5.99 -5.70 1.05
CA PHE A 48 4.97 -5.01 1.87
C PHE A 48 5.48 -4.54 3.24
N ILE A 49 6.62 -5.05 3.71
CA ILE A 49 7.26 -4.67 4.97
C ILE A 49 7.51 -3.16 5.08
N PRO A 50 8.22 -2.51 4.13
CA PRO A 50 8.45 -1.06 4.19
C PRO A 50 7.16 -0.24 4.04
N ILE A 51 6.17 -0.76 3.33
CA ILE A 51 4.87 -0.09 3.12
C ILE A 51 4.11 -0.02 4.44
N THR A 52 4.02 -1.12 5.18
CA THR A 52 3.34 -1.14 6.49
C THR A 52 4.00 -0.16 7.47
N ILE A 53 5.34 -0.13 7.53
CA ILE A 53 6.08 0.78 8.42
C ILE A 53 5.82 2.24 8.04
N LEU A 54 5.82 2.58 6.75
CA LEU A 54 5.50 3.93 6.26
C LEU A 54 4.06 4.35 6.61
N ILE A 55 3.09 3.44 6.46
CA ILE A 55 1.69 3.73 6.80
C ILE A 55 1.49 3.85 8.33
N VAL A 56 2.23 3.09 9.13
CA VAL A 56 2.22 3.25 10.60
C VAL A 56 2.88 4.58 11.01
N LEU A 57 3.94 5.00 10.32
CA LEU A 57 4.58 6.30 10.55
C LEU A 57 3.61 7.48 10.32
N LEU A 58 2.64 7.33 9.41
CA LEU A 58 1.59 8.33 9.17
C LEU A 58 0.71 8.59 10.39
N LEU A 59 0.46 7.59 11.24
CA LEU A 59 -0.25 7.80 12.50
C LEU A 59 0.56 8.63 13.49
N ALA A 60 1.89 8.49 13.47
CA ALA A 60 2.78 9.30 14.31
C ALA A 60 2.92 10.75 13.81
N LEU A 61 2.70 10.99 12.51
CA LEU A 61 2.76 12.30 11.86
C LEU A 61 1.42 13.06 11.83
N HIS A 62 0.44 12.63 12.64
CA HIS A 62 -0.92 13.19 12.63
C HIS A 62 -0.91 14.73 12.74
N GLY A 63 -1.59 15.41 11.80
CA GLY A 63 -1.57 16.87 11.68
C GLY A 63 -1.27 17.34 10.25
N SER A 64 -0.61 18.49 10.10
CA SER A 64 -0.36 19.13 8.79
C SER A 64 0.43 18.26 7.80
N PHE A 65 1.25 17.33 8.30
CA PHE A 65 2.09 16.44 7.49
C PHE A 65 1.40 15.15 7.06
N TYR A 66 0.20 14.86 7.57
CA TYR A 66 -0.57 13.66 7.25
C TYR A 66 -0.87 13.53 5.75
N TYR A 67 -1.35 14.62 5.14
CA TYR A 67 -1.67 14.66 3.71
C TYR A 67 -0.43 14.46 2.83
N ILE A 68 0.69 15.07 3.21
CA ILE A 68 1.96 14.95 2.49
C ILE A 68 2.49 13.52 2.57
N GLY A 69 2.40 12.90 3.76
CA GLY A 69 2.80 11.50 3.93
C GLY A 69 1.94 10.54 3.11
N ILE A 70 0.61 10.74 3.03
CA ILE A 70 -0.27 9.93 2.20
C ILE A 70 0.13 10.04 0.73
N LEU A 71 0.34 11.26 0.23
CA LEU A 71 0.77 11.50 -1.15
C LEU A 71 2.10 10.82 -1.47
N LEU A 72 3.08 10.89 -0.57
CA LEU A 72 4.38 10.23 -0.75
C LEU A 72 4.26 8.71 -0.79
N ILE A 73 3.46 8.12 0.10
CA ILE A 73 3.24 6.66 0.12
C ILE A 73 2.51 6.21 -1.14
N VAL A 74 1.47 6.92 -1.57
CA VAL A 74 0.76 6.63 -2.82
C VAL A 74 1.72 6.72 -4.01
N GLY A 75 2.55 7.76 -4.08
CA GLY A 75 3.56 7.90 -5.13
C GLY A 75 4.57 6.74 -5.16
N LEU A 76 5.06 6.32 -3.99
CA LEU A 76 5.96 5.17 -3.86
C LEU A 76 5.29 3.85 -4.27
N LEU A 77 4.01 3.65 -3.89
CA LEU A 77 3.24 2.47 -4.28
C LEU A 77 3.04 2.42 -5.79
N VAL A 78 2.67 3.55 -6.41
CA VAL A 78 2.52 3.66 -7.87
C VAL A 78 3.85 3.40 -8.58
N PHE A 79 4.96 3.96 -8.09
CA PHE A 79 6.27 3.71 -8.67
C PHE A 79 6.70 2.24 -8.58
N ASN A 80 6.50 1.60 -7.42
CA ASN A 80 6.72 0.16 -7.27
C ASN A 80 5.83 -0.66 -8.19
N PHE A 81 4.59 -0.23 -8.39
CA PHE A 81 3.64 -0.88 -9.27
C PHE A 81 4.08 -0.80 -10.74
N LEU A 82 4.52 0.37 -11.22
CA LEU A 82 5.06 0.54 -12.57
C LEU A 82 6.31 -0.31 -12.79
N LYS A 83 7.21 -0.37 -11.80
CA LYS A 83 8.42 -1.20 -11.86
C LYS A 83 8.09 -2.70 -11.90
N TYR A 84 7.03 -3.12 -11.21
CA TYR A 84 6.54 -4.50 -11.26
C TYR A 84 6.01 -4.85 -12.66
N ILE A 85 5.17 -4.00 -13.26
CA ILE A 85 4.66 -4.20 -14.63
C ILE A 85 5.82 -4.28 -15.63
N GLN A 86 6.80 -3.39 -15.54
CA GLN A 86 7.94 -3.37 -16.47
C GLN A 86 8.83 -4.61 -16.37
N ARG A 87 8.91 -5.27 -15.21
CA ARG A 87 9.75 -6.46 -15.00
C ARG A 87 9.04 -7.78 -15.32
N SER A 88 7.72 -7.80 -15.36
CA SER A 88 6.93 -8.98 -15.71
C SER A 88 6.15 -8.75 -17.01
N PRO A 89 6.79 -8.79 -18.19
CA PRO A 89 6.09 -8.82 -19.44
C PRO A 89 5.55 -10.24 -19.67
N PHE A 90 4.33 -10.49 -19.16
CA PHE A 90 3.52 -11.71 -19.36
C PHE A 90 3.97 -12.98 -18.62
#